data_AF-A0A3D1HKM7-F1
#
_entry.id   AF-A0A3D1HKM7-F1
#
_cell.length_a   1.000
_cell.length_b   1.000
_cell.length_c   1.000
_cell.angle_alpha   90.00
_cell.angle_beta   90.00
_cell.angle_gamma   90.00
#
_symmetry.space_group_name_H-M   'P 1'
#
loop_
_entity.id
_entity.type
_entity.pdbx_description
1 polymer ?
#
loop_
_entity_poly.entity_id
_entity_poly.type
_entity_poly.pdbx_seq_one_letter_code
_entity_poly.pdbx_strand_id
1 'polypeptide(L)'
;MKQSERACIFRIVSDLIKADAIIDTREIEKLDAIKEKFSIKNEDEIIGSSLTLAEAVKTFLGIANKLQDELITTFNSIAMSDNFCAREEALLLMALHLCMNPVFDSESKIVSIDTSSISVDPTQILYVESDFDNDINWEINEKFREITSEARLAGFDFVYLPQIAAHYRAIPENEFLKRSGFLYPKASKDKLETVVNQLYALSTSEFCKDQLAGKLGIKEFSAVSPSLMIKIGDSFVGEKKVSNFLLVELDNNVLDIIRNILDIFSEYYQNSRLNYLKEKKGRFIFTGLYKQIFDLYMLRKGIKSTVVVDVYRETIRFPEAEIKLEKLHRREKALYALFLLETRSGGINFSKPDTPRQLEKYERRISAVQEKYKMIYKKFGGDPQKAPNLAIPEIRLPMIALIKKQLKNCGDVLFHVDDYIIQRNIFGNYCVGIHPSFCCCSGADANEIYKLSDSEEWQKIAAL
;
A
#
# COMPACT_ATOMS: atom_id res chain seq x y z
N MET A 1 -23.12 -27.89 14.39
CA MET A 1 -22.15 -26.98 13.79
C MET A 1 -22.49 -26.77 12.32
N LYS A 2 -22.55 -25.52 11.86
CA LYS A 2 -22.85 -25.13 10.47
C LYS A 2 -21.68 -25.50 9.55
N GLN A 3 -21.94 -25.55 8.23
CA GLN A 3 -20.89 -25.81 7.24
C GLN A 3 -19.77 -24.77 7.29
N SER A 4 -20.14 -23.49 7.39
CA SER A 4 -19.19 -22.38 7.50
C SER A 4 -18.27 -22.53 8.71
N GLU A 5 -18.80 -22.92 9.86
CA GLU A 5 -18.01 -23.15 11.09
C GLU A 5 -17.02 -24.30 10.89
N ARG A 6 -17.44 -25.43 10.31
CA ARG A 6 -16.54 -26.56 10.02
C ARG A 6 -15.41 -26.19 9.06
N ALA A 7 -15.72 -25.43 8.00
CA ALA A 7 -14.72 -24.94 7.06
C ALA A 7 -13.71 -24.00 7.75
N CYS A 8 -14.17 -23.14 8.67
CA CYS A 8 -13.30 -22.26 9.46
C CYS A 8 -12.41 -23.04 10.44
N ILE A 9 -12.92 -24.10 11.08
CA ILE A 9 -12.09 -25.01 11.91
C ILE A 9 -11.00 -25.63 11.04
N PHE A 10 -11.35 -26.20 9.89
CA PHE A 10 -10.37 -26.79 8.99
C PHE A 10 -9.32 -25.79 8.54
N ARG A 11 -9.72 -24.53 8.25
CA ARG A 11 -8.79 -23.47 7.87
C ARG A 11 -7.76 -23.20 8.96
N ILE A 12 -8.18 -23.03 10.21
CA ILE A 12 -7.28 -22.77 11.35
C ILE A 12 -6.36 -23.97 11.59
N VAL A 13 -6.92 -25.18 11.61
CA VAL A 13 -6.15 -26.43 11.80
C VAL A 13 -5.12 -26.60 10.69
N SER A 14 -5.48 -26.33 9.43
CA SER A 14 -4.52 -26.43 8.33
C SER A 14 -3.41 -25.38 8.41
N ASP A 15 -3.70 -24.18 8.91
CA ASP A 15 -2.68 -23.13 9.08
C ASP A 15 -1.70 -23.49 10.22
N LEU A 16 -2.19 -24.14 11.29
CA LEU A 16 -1.33 -24.66 12.38
C LEU A 16 -0.37 -25.73 11.88
N ILE A 17 -0.87 -26.79 11.22
CA ILE A 17 -0.03 -27.90 10.69
C ILE A 17 1.03 -27.41 9.69
N LYS A 18 0.78 -26.29 9.00
CA LYS A 18 1.69 -25.76 7.98
C LYS A 18 2.61 -24.67 8.52
N ALA A 19 2.50 -24.30 9.79
CA ALA A 19 3.07 -23.08 10.33
C ALA A 19 4.60 -23.06 10.25
N ASP A 20 5.25 -24.17 10.61
CA ASP A 20 6.71 -24.33 10.62
C ASP A 20 7.28 -24.87 9.29
N ALA A 21 6.41 -25.06 8.29
CA ALA A 21 6.69 -25.65 6.98
C ALA A 21 7.19 -27.12 7.01
N ILE A 22 6.92 -27.84 8.09
CA ILE A 22 7.14 -29.27 8.25
C ILE A 22 5.77 -29.92 8.46
N ILE A 23 5.55 -31.14 7.94
CA ILE A 23 4.31 -31.89 8.17
C ILE A 23 4.69 -33.23 8.79
N ASP A 24 4.35 -33.42 10.06
CA ASP A 24 4.55 -34.66 10.81
C ASP A 24 3.34 -35.59 10.65
N THR A 25 3.59 -36.90 10.66
CA THR A 25 2.51 -37.91 10.57
C THR A 25 1.55 -37.81 11.76
N ARG A 26 2.05 -37.45 12.95
CA ARG A 26 1.26 -37.28 14.17
C ARG A 26 0.25 -36.14 14.05
N GLU A 27 0.61 -35.06 13.35
CA GLU A 27 -0.31 -33.95 13.08
C GLU A 27 -1.44 -34.37 12.14
N ILE A 28 -1.13 -35.20 11.14
CA ILE A 28 -2.13 -35.76 10.21
C ILE A 28 -3.07 -36.72 10.95
N GLU A 29 -2.57 -37.58 11.83
CA GLU A 29 -3.41 -38.44 12.67
C GLU A 29 -4.34 -37.61 13.57
N LYS A 30 -3.86 -36.50 14.13
CA LYS A 30 -4.69 -35.55 14.90
C LYS A 30 -5.72 -34.84 14.04
N LEU A 31 -5.36 -34.46 12.81
CA LEU A 31 -6.28 -33.88 11.85
C LEU A 31 -7.43 -34.84 11.55
N ASP A 32 -7.16 -36.13 11.35
CA ASP A 32 -8.20 -37.14 11.10
C ASP A 32 -9.16 -37.24 12.30
N ALA A 33 -8.64 -37.27 13.53
CA ALA A 33 -9.46 -37.25 14.74
C ALA A 33 -10.32 -35.99 14.87
N ILE A 34 -9.79 -34.82 14.48
CA ILE A 34 -10.53 -33.54 14.46
C ILE A 34 -11.63 -33.59 13.39
N LYS A 35 -11.33 -34.13 12.20
CA LYS A 35 -12.32 -34.28 11.12
C LYS A 35 -13.49 -35.14 11.56
N GLU A 36 -13.23 -36.26 12.23
CA GLU A 36 -14.26 -37.11 12.82
C GLU A 36 -15.06 -36.36 13.90
N LYS A 37 -14.37 -35.73 14.86
CA LYS A 37 -14.98 -35.02 16.00
C LYS A 37 -15.97 -33.93 15.55
N PHE A 38 -15.61 -33.13 14.56
CA PHE A 38 -16.44 -32.01 14.08
C PHE A 38 -17.24 -32.36 12.82
N SER A 39 -17.17 -33.60 12.33
CA SER A 39 -17.81 -34.07 11.10
C SER A 39 -17.44 -33.22 9.87
N ILE A 40 -16.15 -32.88 9.74
CA ILE A 40 -15.60 -32.10 8.62
C ILE A 40 -15.55 -33.01 7.39
N LYS A 41 -16.14 -32.55 6.28
CA LYS A 41 -16.16 -33.26 4.99
C LYS A 41 -15.21 -32.60 3.99
N ASN A 42 -14.86 -33.31 2.92
CA ASN A 42 -14.03 -32.77 1.83
C ASN A 42 -14.53 -31.42 1.27
N GLU A 43 -15.85 -31.22 1.17
CA GLU A 43 -16.42 -29.93 0.74
C GLU A 43 -16.06 -28.79 1.70
N ASP A 44 -16.06 -29.06 3.00
CA ASP A 44 -15.68 -28.10 4.04
C ASP A 44 -14.18 -27.77 3.93
N GLU A 45 -13.34 -28.75 3.55
CA GLU A 45 -11.90 -28.56 3.31
C GLU A 45 -11.63 -27.65 2.11
N ILE A 46 -12.35 -27.86 1.00
CA ILE A 46 -12.26 -27.03 -0.20
C ILE A 46 -12.66 -25.59 0.14
N ILE A 47 -13.77 -25.41 0.85
CA ILE A 47 -14.22 -24.08 1.29
C ILE A 47 -13.16 -23.47 2.22
N GLY A 48 -12.69 -24.21 3.22
CA GLY A 48 -11.66 -23.75 4.16
C GLY A 48 -10.38 -23.29 3.45
N SER A 49 -9.94 -23.98 2.41
CA SER A 49 -8.75 -23.61 1.62
C SER A 49 -8.89 -22.28 0.87
N SER A 50 -10.12 -21.82 0.66
CA SER A 50 -10.44 -20.55 -0.01
C SER A 50 -10.67 -19.37 0.96
N LEU A 51 -10.66 -19.63 2.27
CA LEU A 51 -10.81 -18.62 3.31
C LEU A 51 -9.45 -18.11 3.79
N THR A 52 -9.39 -16.85 4.18
CA THR A 52 -8.28 -16.28 4.95
C THR A 52 -8.36 -16.70 6.43
N LEU A 53 -7.24 -16.64 7.16
CA LEU A 53 -7.24 -16.86 8.60
C LEU A 53 -8.11 -15.82 9.33
N ALA A 54 -8.06 -14.56 8.90
CA ALA A 54 -8.88 -13.48 9.44
C ALA A 54 -10.39 -13.79 9.35
N GLU A 55 -10.87 -14.27 8.19
CA GLU A 55 -12.27 -14.67 7.99
C GLU A 55 -12.66 -15.86 8.87
N ALA A 56 -11.76 -16.84 9.01
CA ALA A 56 -12.00 -18.02 9.82
C ALA A 56 -12.15 -17.68 11.30
N VAL A 57 -11.23 -16.89 11.87
CA VAL A 57 -11.28 -16.49 13.28
C VAL A 57 -12.47 -15.56 13.55
N LYS A 58 -12.78 -14.64 12.63
CA LYS A 58 -13.94 -13.75 12.76
C LYS A 58 -15.27 -14.51 12.91
N THR A 59 -15.38 -15.70 12.32
CA THR A 59 -16.58 -16.54 12.43
C THR A 59 -16.81 -17.03 13.86
N PHE A 60 -15.78 -17.14 14.68
CA PHE A 60 -15.86 -17.61 16.07
C PHE A 60 -15.97 -16.49 17.12
N LEU A 61 -15.98 -15.22 16.69
CA LEU A 61 -16.24 -14.09 17.59
C LEU A 61 -17.71 -14.09 18.02
N GLY A 62 -17.96 -14.05 19.33
CA GLY A 62 -19.31 -13.98 19.91
C GLY A 62 -20.09 -15.30 19.90
N ILE A 63 -19.43 -16.44 19.67
CA ILE A 63 -20.02 -17.77 19.89
C ILE A 63 -20.02 -18.10 21.39
N ALA A 64 -20.87 -19.03 21.84
CA ALA A 64 -20.92 -19.49 23.22
C ALA A 64 -19.54 -19.92 23.76
N ASN A 65 -19.14 -19.39 24.93
CA ASN A 65 -17.83 -19.60 25.57
C ASN A 65 -17.41 -21.09 25.60
N LYS A 66 -18.34 -22.00 25.89
CA LYS A 66 -18.06 -23.45 25.93
C LYS A 66 -17.48 -23.99 24.61
N LEU A 67 -17.96 -23.49 23.47
CA LEU A 67 -17.44 -23.91 22.17
C LEU A 67 -16.09 -23.25 21.88
N GLN A 68 -15.87 -22.01 22.31
CA GLN A 68 -14.56 -21.35 22.20
C GLN A 68 -13.49 -22.09 23.00
N ASP A 69 -13.78 -22.45 24.25
CA ASP A 69 -12.87 -23.24 25.11
C ASP A 69 -12.53 -24.60 24.49
N GLU A 70 -13.54 -25.27 23.91
CA GLU A 70 -13.35 -26.54 23.22
C GLU A 70 -12.47 -26.40 21.98
N LEU A 71 -12.65 -25.32 21.20
CA LEU A 71 -11.84 -25.04 20.02
C LEU A 71 -10.40 -24.71 20.40
N ILE A 72 -10.18 -23.83 21.38
CA ILE A 72 -8.83 -23.49 21.89
C ILE A 72 -8.12 -24.75 22.38
N THR A 73 -8.80 -25.59 23.16
CA THR A 73 -8.24 -26.88 23.62
C THR A 73 -7.87 -27.78 22.45
N THR A 74 -8.71 -27.82 21.41
CA THR A 74 -8.45 -28.60 20.19
C THR A 74 -7.21 -28.07 19.45
N PHE A 75 -7.11 -26.76 19.26
CA PHE A 75 -5.98 -26.12 18.58
C PHE A 75 -4.66 -26.29 19.35
N ASN A 76 -4.68 -26.17 20.68
CA ASN A 76 -3.52 -26.48 21.52
C ASN A 76 -3.09 -27.94 21.36
N SER A 77 -4.04 -28.88 21.26
CA SER A 77 -3.72 -30.31 21.17
C SER A 77 -3.06 -30.73 19.86
N ILE A 78 -3.25 -29.97 18.77
CA ILE A 78 -2.62 -30.26 17.49
C ILE A 78 -1.21 -29.67 17.42
N ALA A 79 -1.03 -28.42 17.84
CA ALA A 79 0.27 -27.76 17.89
C ALA A 79 1.23 -28.37 18.92
N MET A 80 0.73 -29.18 19.85
CA MET A 80 1.53 -29.94 20.81
C MET A 80 1.59 -31.43 20.47
N SER A 81 1.12 -31.84 19.28
CA SER A 81 0.94 -33.26 18.93
C SER A 81 2.26 -34.04 18.88
N ASP A 82 3.35 -33.36 18.60
CA ASP A 82 4.70 -33.90 18.51
C ASP A 82 5.54 -33.69 19.79
N ASN A 83 4.94 -33.11 20.84
CA ASN A 83 5.55 -32.61 22.08
C ASN A 83 6.50 -31.41 21.90
N PHE A 84 6.41 -30.68 20.80
CA PHE A 84 7.23 -29.51 20.53
C PHE A 84 6.42 -28.44 19.81
N CYS A 85 6.13 -27.31 20.47
CA CYS A 85 5.51 -26.18 19.80
C CYS A 85 6.59 -25.34 19.12
N ALA A 86 6.56 -25.28 17.79
CA ALA A 86 7.39 -24.38 17.02
C ALA A 86 7.00 -22.92 17.29
N ARG A 87 7.92 -21.98 17.00
CA ARG A 87 7.67 -20.55 17.22
C ARG A 87 6.45 -20.08 16.41
N GLU A 88 6.35 -20.55 15.18
CA GLU A 88 5.30 -20.22 14.22
C GLU A 88 3.92 -20.70 14.69
N GLU A 89 3.85 -21.91 15.27
CA GLU A 89 2.62 -22.43 15.88
C GLU A 89 2.24 -21.65 17.13
N ALA A 90 3.21 -21.35 18.00
CA ALA A 90 3.00 -20.57 19.22
C ALA A 90 2.45 -19.16 18.91
N LEU A 91 2.92 -18.52 17.83
CA LEU A 91 2.39 -17.24 17.35
C LEU A 91 0.92 -17.35 16.93
N LEU A 92 0.54 -18.42 16.24
CA LEU A 92 -0.85 -18.68 15.85
C LEU A 92 -1.72 -18.97 17.09
N LEU A 93 -1.26 -19.79 18.02
CA LEU A 93 -1.98 -20.09 19.27
C LEU A 93 -2.19 -18.83 20.11
N MET A 94 -1.16 -18.00 20.29
CA MET A 94 -1.27 -16.70 20.95
C MET A 94 -2.34 -15.82 20.29
N ALA A 95 -2.34 -15.74 18.95
CA ALA A 95 -3.32 -14.95 18.22
C ALA A 95 -4.76 -15.48 18.39
N LEU A 96 -4.93 -16.81 18.35
CA LEU A 96 -6.22 -17.45 18.60
C LEU A 96 -6.69 -17.20 20.03
N HIS A 97 -5.79 -17.28 21.00
CA HIS A 97 -6.09 -17.04 22.41
C HIS A 97 -6.57 -15.60 22.63
N LEU A 98 -5.84 -14.61 22.13
CA LEU A 98 -6.19 -13.20 22.25
C LEU A 98 -7.48 -12.83 21.52
N CYS A 99 -7.74 -13.41 20.34
CA CYS A 99 -8.94 -13.08 19.56
C CYS A 99 -10.21 -13.80 20.04
N MET A 100 -10.08 -15.04 20.56
CA MET A 100 -11.24 -15.89 20.85
C MET A 100 -11.58 -15.97 22.34
N ASN A 101 -10.68 -15.60 23.24
CA ASN A 101 -10.92 -15.71 24.68
C ASN A 101 -11.50 -14.39 25.22
N PRO A 102 -12.76 -14.38 25.70
CA PRO A 102 -13.42 -13.17 26.19
C PRO A 102 -12.84 -12.64 27.52
N VAL A 103 -11.91 -13.37 28.14
CA VAL A 103 -11.22 -12.93 29.36
C VAL A 103 -10.23 -11.78 29.08
N PHE A 104 -9.75 -11.64 27.84
CA PHE A 104 -8.88 -10.53 27.48
C PHE A 104 -9.71 -9.35 27.02
N ASP A 105 -9.58 -8.24 27.74
CA ASP A 105 -10.28 -6.96 27.47
C ASP A 105 -9.64 -6.19 26.29
N SER A 106 -8.54 -6.69 25.73
CA SER A 106 -7.87 -6.08 24.58
C SER A 106 -8.62 -6.36 23.29
N GLU A 107 -9.00 -5.32 22.53
CA GLU A 107 -9.54 -5.46 21.18
C GLU A 107 -8.47 -6.02 20.22
N SER A 108 -8.42 -7.36 20.14
CA SER A 108 -7.49 -8.10 19.28
C SER A 108 -8.18 -8.58 18.02
N LYS A 109 -7.50 -8.49 16.88
CA LYS A 109 -8.00 -8.99 15.59
C LYS A 109 -6.89 -9.50 14.70
N ILE A 110 -7.23 -10.44 13.82
CA ILE A 110 -6.33 -10.92 12.76
C ILE A 110 -6.63 -10.18 11.47
N VAL A 111 -5.58 -9.76 10.77
CA VAL A 111 -5.63 -9.19 9.43
C VAL A 111 -4.81 -10.05 8.48
N SER A 112 -5.40 -10.41 7.35
CA SER A 112 -4.78 -11.22 6.30
C SER A 112 -4.51 -10.35 5.07
N ILE A 113 -3.22 -10.19 4.72
CA ILE A 113 -2.75 -9.22 3.72
C ILE A 113 -2.02 -9.95 2.57
N ASP A 114 -2.34 -9.59 1.33
CA ASP A 114 -1.53 -9.98 0.16
C ASP A 114 -0.18 -9.24 0.21
N THR A 115 0.85 -9.94 0.68
CA THR A 115 2.19 -9.39 0.92
C THR A 115 3.15 -9.65 -0.23
N SER A 116 2.66 -9.85 -1.45
CA SER A 116 3.49 -10.00 -2.65
C SER A 116 4.53 -8.88 -2.86
N SER A 117 4.41 -7.74 -2.18
CA SER A 117 5.32 -6.58 -2.27
C SER A 117 6.00 -6.17 -0.96
N ILE A 118 5.72 -6.81 0.18
CA ILE A 118 6.28 -6.47 1.49
C ILE A 118 6.66 -7.73 2.23
N SER A 119 7.85 -7.78 2.82
CA SER A 119 8.20 -8.81 3.79
C SER A 119 8.34 -8.13 5.13
N VAL A 120 7.50 -8.48 6.11
CA VAL A 120 7.72 -8.10 7.52
C VAL A 120 8.43 -9.25 8.21
N ASP A 121 9.45 -8.94 9.00
CA ASP A 121 10.21 -9.94 9.73
C ASP A 121 9.33 -10.55 10.85
N PRO A 122 9.21 -11.89 10.96
CA PRO A 122 8.39 -12.54 11.99
C PRO A 122 8.91 -12.32 13.43
N THR A 123 10.09 -11.73 13.58
CA THR A 123 10.67 -11.36 14.88
C THR A 123 10.43 -9.92 15.27
N GLN A 124 9.54 -9.18 14.58
CA GLN A 124 9.25 -7.78 14.89
C GLN A 124 7.84 -7.58 15.46
N ILE A 125 7.74 -6.66 16.42
CA ILE A 125 6.48 -6.09 16.91
C ILE A 125 6.46 -4.64 16.46
N LEU A 126 5.55 -4.28 15.56
CA LEU A 126 5.46 -2.94 15.00
C LEU A 126 4.33 -2.15 15.67
N TYR A 127 4.63 -0.96 16.18
CA TYR A 127 3.59 0.00 16.55
C TYR A 127 2.98 0.63 15.27
N VAL A 128 1.65 0.59 15.17
CA VAL A 128 0.88 1.14 14.04
C VAL A 128 -0.26 2.02 14.54
N GLU A 129 -0.53 3.10 13.83
CA GLU A 129 -1.65 4.02 14.10
C GLU A 129 -2.01 4.75 12.80
N SER A 130 -3.29 5.07 12.54
CA SER A 130 -3.67 5.94 11.42
C SER A 130 -3.66 7.41 11.80
N ASP A 131 -3.97 7.72 13.06
CA ASP A 131 -4.01 9.06 13.61
C ASP A 131 -3.12 9.11 14.85
N PHE A 132 -2.40 10.22 15.01
CA PHE A 132 -1.42 10.34 16.08
C PHE A 132 -2.12 10.44 17.43
N ASP A 133 -1.90 9.45 18.30
CA ASP A 133 -2.40 9.45 19.67
C ASP A 133 -1.32 9.99 20.62
N ASN A 134 -1.58 11.11 21.29
CA ASN A 134 -0.59 11.76 22.14
C ASN A 134 -0.23 10.90 23.37
N ASP A 135 -1.22 10.28 24.01
CA ASP A 135 -1.04 9.61 25.30
C ASP A 135 -0.26 8.30 25.11
N ILE A 136 -0.64 7.52 24.11
CA ILE A 136 0.04 6.26 23.77
C ILE A 136 1.46 6.52 23.26
N ASN A 137 1.66 7.50 22.37
CA ASN A 137 3.00 7.84 21.90
C ASN A 137 3.89 8.38 23.04
N TRP A 138 3.32 9.14 23.99
CA TRP A 138 4.06 9.59 25.17
C TRP A 138 4.53 8.39 25.99
N GLU A 139 3.62 7.48 26.33
CA GLU A 139 3.95 6.32 27.16
C GLU A 139 5.01 5.43 26.50
N ILE A 140 4.86 5.15 25.19
CA ILE A 140 5.85 4.39 24.42
C ILE A 140 7.22 5.06 24.50
N ASN A 141 7.29 6.40 24.38
CA ASN A 141 8.56 7.11 24.44
C ASN A 141 9.19 7.07 25.84
N GLU A 142 8.43 7.30 26.90
CA GLU A 142 8.96 7.27 28.27
C GLU A 142 9.42 5.87 28.67
N LYS A 143 8.65 4.84 28.33
CA LYS A 143 8.94 3.44 28.68
C LYS A 143 9.66 2.68 27.56
N PHE A 144 10.18 3.37 26.54
CA PHE A 144 10.72 2.73 25.32
C PHE A 144 11.78 1.67 25.61
N ARG A 145 12.68 1.95 26.56
CA ARG A 145 13.74 1.01 26.95
C ARG A 145 13.19 -0.24 27.60
N GLU A 146 12.17 -0.10 28.44
CA GLU A 146 11.53 -1.22 29.14
C GLU A 146 10.78 -2.10 28.13
N ILE A 147 9.92 -1.48 27.31
CA ILE A 147 9.20 -2.16 26.23
C ILE A 147 10.15 -2.94 25.32
N THR A 148 11.23 -2.31 24.87
CA THR A 148 12.23 -2.95 24.01
C THR A 148 12.92 -4.11 24.71
N SER A 149 13.15 -4.01 26.02
CA SER A 149 13.81 -5.07 26.79
C SER A 149 12.89 -6.28 26.96
N GLU A 150 11.63 -6.06 27.30
CA GLU A 150 10.61 -7.12 27.41
C GLU A 150 10.44 -7.86 26.08
N ALA A 151 10.23 -7.12 24.98
CA ALA A 151 10.12 -7.69 23.64
C ALA A 151 11.34 -8.55 23.28
N ARG A 152 12.55 -8.06 23.57
CA ARG A 152 13.79 -8.79 23.28
C ARG A 152 13.96 -10.07 24.08
N LEU A 153 13.53 -10.09 25.34
CA LEU A 153 13.56 -11.31 26.15
C LEU A 153 12.69 -12.41 25.51
N ALA A 154 11.51 -12.04 25.00
CA ALA A 154 10.64 -12.93 24.25
C ALA A 154 11.13 -13.24 22.81
N GLY A 155 12.24 -12.63 22.37
CA GLY A 155 12.82 -12.85 21.06
C GLY A 155 12.17 -12.01 19.96
N PHE A 156 11.64 -10.85 20.31
CA PHE A 156 11.14 -9.85 19.37
C PHE A 156 11.97 -8.56 19.40
N ASP A 157 12.04 -7.87 18.27
CA ASP A 157 12.47 -6.49 18.19
C ASP A 157 11.23 -5.59 18.14
N PHE A 158 11.06 -4.76 19.17
CA PHE A 158 10.03 -3.73 19.18
C PHE A 158 10.42 -2.61 18.21
N VAL A 159 9.51 -2.26 17.30
CA VAL A 159 9.75 -1.27 16.28
C VAL A 159 8.79 -0.10 16.43
N TYR A 160 9.37 1.07 16.66
CA TYR A 160 8.67 2.32 16.81
C TYR A 160 9.27 3.38 15.89
N LEU A 161 8.47 3.80 14.92
CA LEU A 161 8.90 4.62 13.78
C LEU A 161 9.51 5.98 14.19
N PRO A 162 8.99 6.71 15.19
CA PRO A 162 9.61 7.96 15.66
C PRO A 162 11.03 7.79 16.21
N GLN A 163 11.37 6.64 16.81
CA GLN A 163 12.74 6.35 17.26
C GLN A 163 13.67 6.05 16.08
N ILE A 164 13.17 5.37 15.05
CA ILE A 164 13.88 5.19 13.78
C ILE A 164 14.16 6.55 13.12
N ALA A 165 13.16 7.44 13.08
CA ALA A 165 13.32 8.80 12.54
C ALA A 165 14.36 9.60 13.34
N ALA A 166 14.35 9.51 14.68
CA ALA A 166 15.36 10.13 15.54
C ALA A 166 16.77 9.59 15.25
N HIS A 167 16.90 8.28 15.03
CA HIS A 167 18.17 7.68 14.64
C HIS A 167 18.66 8.19 13.27
N TYR A 168 17.77 8.31 12.27
CA TYR A 168 18.14 8.93 10.99
C TYR A 168 18.57 10.38 11.17
N ARG A 169 17.84 11.20 11.94
CA ARG A 169 18.19 12.60 12.23
C ARG A 169 19.55 12.76 12.93
N ALA A 170 20.02 11.74 13.63
CA ALA A 170 21.35 11.74 14.23
C ALA A 170 22.50 11.58 13.21
N ILE A 171 22.19 11.20 11.96
CA ILE A 171 23.16 11.05 10.87
C ILE A 171 23.23 12.37 10.09
N PRO A 172 24.43 12.98 9.92
CA PRO A 172 24.59 14.19 9.10
C PRO A 172 24.08 13.98 7.67
N GLU A 173 23.34 14.95 7.14
CA GLU A 173 22.68 14.87 5.83
C GLU A 173 23.63 14.46 4.69
N ASN A 174 24.81 15.09 4.61
CA ASN A 174 25.82 14.76 3.60
C ASN A 174 26.29 13.29 3.68
N GLU A 175 26.42 12.75 4.89
CA GLU A 175 26.76 11.33 5.07
C GLU A 175 25.58 10.43 4.70
N PHE A 176 24.36 10.82 5.06
CA PHE A 176 23.18 10.04 4.76
C PHE A 176 22.96 9.97 3.24
N LEU A 177 23.00 11.10 2.54
CA LEU A 177 22.92 11.17 1.07
C LEU A 177 24.01 10.31 0.41
N LYS A 178 25.25 10.34 0.91
CA LYS A 178 26.34 9.51 0.40
C LYS A 178 26.04 8.02 0.55
N ARG A 179 25.53 7.60 1.72
CA ARG A 179 25.14 6.20 1.98
C ARG A 179 23.94 5.79 1.10
N SER A 180 22.94 6.67 0.97
CA SER A 180 21.76 6.46 0.13
C SER A 180 22.13 6.32 -1.35
N GLY A 181 23.05 7.16 -1.86
CA GLY A 181 23.56 7.06 -3.23
C GLY A 181 24.38 5.79 -3.48
N PHE A 182 25.10 5.29 -2.48
CA PHE A 182 25.76 3.98 -2.57
C PHE A 182 24.76 2.82 -2.66
N LEU A 183 23.68 2.87 -1.88
CA LEU A 183 22.64 1.83 -1.86
C LEU A 183 21.77 1.85 -3.12
N TYR A 184 21.51 3.04 -3.69
CA TYR A 184 20.67 3.23 -4.87
C TYR A 184 21.38 4.06 -5.93
N PRO A 185 22.41 3.50 -6.60
CA PRO A 185 23.25 4.25 -7.54
C PRO A 185 22.50 4.72 -8.81
N LYS A 186 21.29 4.22 -9.06
CA LYS A 186 20.43 4.61 -10.18
C LYS A 186 19.44 5.74 -9.82
N ALA A 187 19.36 6.13 -8.55
CA ALA A 187 18.48 7.22 -8.13
C ALA A 187 19.13 8.57 -8.42
N SER A 188 18.33 9.56 -8.84
CA SER A 188 18.80 10.92 -9.00
C SER A 188 19.15 11.55 -7.65
N LYS A 189 20.00 12.57 -7.65
CA LYS A 189 20.35 13.31 -6.42
C LYS A 189 19.11 13.91 -5.76
N ASP A 190 18.24 14.56 -6.55
CA ASP A 190 16.99 15.17 -6.08
C ASP A 190 16.05 14.16 -5.42
N LYS A 191 15.97 12.93 -5.98
CA LYS A 191 15.19 11.85 -5.38
C LYS A 191 15.78 11.41 -4.04
N LEU A 192 17.10 11.27 -3.97
CA LEU A 192 17.76 10.89 -2.72
C LEU A 192 17.54 11.96 -1.64
N GLU A 193 17.62 13.24 -1.98
CA GLU A 193 17.29 14.35 -1.08
C GLU A 193 15.83 14.29 -0.62
N THR A 194 14.91 14.06 -1.55
CA THR A 194 13.48 13.92 -1.22
C THR A 194 13.23 12.78 -0.23
N VAL A 195 13.80 11.60 -0.49
CA VAL A 195 13.64 10.42 0.37
C VAL A 195 14.30 10.62 1.73
N VAL A 196 15.50 11.20 1.77
CA VAL A 196 16.18 11.51 3.05
C VAL A 196 15.33 12.46 3.90
N ASN A 197 14.75 13.50 3.30
CA ASN A 197 13.86 14.43 4.01
C ASN A 197 12.59 13.74 4.52
N GLN A 198 12.00 12.84 3.72
CA GLN A 198 10.86 12.03 4.15
C GLN A 198 11.20 11.11 5.33
N LEU A 199 12.40 10.50 5.32
CA LEU A 199 12.86 9.64 6.41
C LEU A 199 13.16 10.42 7.70
N TYR A 200 13.58 11.68 7.60
CA TYR A 200 13.74 12.57 8.77
C TYR A 200 12.41 12.96 9.41
N ALA A 201 11.38 13.17 8.58
CA ALA A 201 10.02 13.53 9.00
C ALA A 201 9.13 12.31 9.29
N LEU A 202 9.69 11.10 9.30
CA LEU A 202 8.93 9.86 9.36
C LEU A 202 8.07 9.77 10.62
N SER A 203 6.76 9.60 10.41
CA SER A 203 5.73 9.42 11.43
C SER A 203 5.01 8.09 11.22
N THR A 204 4.46 7.52 12.30
CA THR A 204 3.73 6.24 12.22
C THR A 204 2.44 6.39 11.41
N SER A 205 1.70 7.48 11.64
CA SER A 205 0.44 7.78 10.97
C SER A 205 0.57 7.95 9.46
N GLU A 206 1.54 8.74 9.00
CA GLU A 206 1.80 8.92 7.56
C GLU A 206 2.32 7.62 6.93
N PHE A 207 3.14 6.85 7.65
CA PHE A 207 3.59 5.55 7.15
C PHE A 207 2.42 4.58 6.93
N CYS A 208 1.51 4.47 7.89
CA CYS A 208 0.32 3.61 7.75
C CYS A 208 -0.62 4.09 6.64
N LYS A 209 -0.91 5.39 6.56
CA LYS A 209 -1.82 5.97 5.55
C LYS A 209 -1.22 5.99 4.15
N ASP A 210 -0.03 6.52 3.98
CA ASP A 210 0.54 6.79 2.66
C ASP A 210 1.28 5.58 2.11
N GLN A 211 2.05 4.89 2.96
CA GLN A 211 2.86 3.76 2.50
C GLN A 211 2.08 2.45 2.53
N LEU A 212 1.51 2.06 3.68
CA LEU A 212 0.79 0.77 3.77
C LEU A 212 -0.56 0.81 3.05
N ALA A 213 -1.43 1.77 3.36
CA ALA A 213 -2.75 1.85 2.74
C ALA A 213 -2.70 2.42 1.32
N GLY A 214 -2.04 3.56 1.12
CA GLY A 214 -1.97 4.24 -0.18
C GLY A 214 -1.14 3.48 -1.22
N LYS A 215 0.17 3.29 -0.94
CA LYS A 215 1.13 2.76 -1.91
C LYS A 215 1.03 1.25 -2.09
N LEU A 216 0.74 0.51 -1.01
CA LEU A 216 0.69 -0.95 -1.02
C LEU A 216 -0.74 -1.49 -1.11
N GLY A 217 -1.76 -0.63 -0.93
CA GLY A 217 -3.16 -0.99 -1.10
C GLY A 217 -3.79 -1.72 0.09
N ILE A 218 -3.15 -1.70 1.25
CA ILE A 218 -3.59 -2.42 2.46
C ILE A 218 -4.61 -1.55 3.21
N LYS A 219 -5.87 -1.64 2.82
CA LYS A 219 -6.94 -0.72 3.24
C LYS A 219 -7.16 -0.72 4.76
N GLU A 220 -6.83 -1.81 5.44
CA GLU A 220 -6.97 -1.98 6.88
C GLU A 220 -6.16 -0.94 7.68
N PHE A 221 -5.08 -0.39 7.11
CA PHE A 221 -4.25 0.65 7.75
C PHE A 221 -4.72 2.08 7.47
N SER A 222 -5.80 2.27 6.71
CA SER A 222 -6.34 3.62 6.46
C SER A 222 -7.01 4.25 7.68
N ALA A 223 -7.50 3.42 8.59
CA ALA A 223 -8.22 3.81 9.81
C ALA A 223 -7.96 2.79 10.93
N VAL A 224 -6.70 2.65 11.34
CA VAL A 224 -6.28 1.71 12.40
C VAL A 224 -6.06 2.47 13.70
N SER A 225 -6.71 2.04 14.78
CA SER A 225 -6.43 2.52 16.13
C SER A 225 -4.96 2.24 16.50
N PRO A 226 -4.35 3.00 17.43
CA PRO A 226 -3.06 2.66 18.00
C PRO A 226 -2.99 1.19 18.40
N SER A 227 -2.11 0.42 17.78
CA SER A 227 -2.07 -1.04 17.94
C SER A 227 -0.65 -1.58 17.82
N LEU A 228 -0.44 -2.76 18.38
CA LEU A 228 0.72 -3.61 18.11
C LEU A 228 0.40 -4.55 16.95
N MET A 229 1.29 -4.57 15.96
CA MET A 229 1.20 -5.45 14.80
C MET A 229 2.30 -6.51 14.87
N ILE A 230 1.89 -7.78 14.88
CA ILE A 230 2.79 -8.94 14.96
C ILE A 230 2.50 -9.86 13.78
N LYS A 231 3.51 -10.25 13.02
CA LYS A 231 3.35 -11.27 11.98
C LYS A 231 3.21 -12.64 12.64
N ILE A 232 2.08 -13.32 12.38
CA ILE A 232 1.76 -14.61 13.03
C ILE A 232 1.88 -15.80 12.09
N GLY A 233 1.97 -15.58 10.77
CA GLY A 233 2.20 -16.67 9.82
C GLY A 233 2.06 -16.23 8.37
N ASP A 234 2.44 -17.12 7.47
CA ASP A 234 2.12 -17.03 6.05
C ASP A 234 1.18 -18.18 5.69
N SER A 235 0.28 -17.95 4.75
CA SER A 235 -0.67 -18.95 4.31
C SER A 235 -0.98 -18.81 2.82
N PHE A 236 -1.66 -19.81 2.27
CA PHE A 236 -2.14 -19.80 0.90
C PHE A 236 -3.66 -19.75 0.88
N VAL A 237 -4.22 -18.82 0.11
CA VAL A 237 -5.65 -18.70 -0.16
C VAL A 237 -5.85 -18.91 -1.64
N GLY A 238 -6.27 -20.12 -2.02
CA GLY A 238 -6.11 -20.62 -3.39
C GLY A 238 -4.62 -20.62 -3.78
N GLU A 239 -4.26 -19.89 -4.84
CA GLU A 239 -2.87 -19.77 -5.32
C GLU A 239 -2.13 -18.52 -4.81
N LYS A 240 -2.78 -17.69 -4.00
CA LYS A 240 -2.19 -16.44 -3.52
C LYS A 240 -1.55 -16.61 -2.16
N LYS A 241 -0.30 -16.15 -2.01
CA LYS A 241 0.37 -16.06 -0.72
C LYS A 241 -0.19 -14.87 0.06
N VAL A 242 -0.59 -15.12 1.30
CA VAL A 242 -1.18 -14.13 2.20
C VAL A 242 -0.44 -14.20 3.53
N SER A 243 0.06 -13.08 4.03
CA SER A 243 0.61 -13.01 5.38
C SER A 243 -0.48 -12.64 6.38
N ASN A 244 -0.47 -13.31 7.52
CA ASN A 244 -1.40 -13.08 8.62
C ASN A 244 -0.71 -12.28 9.71
N PHE A 245 -1.40 -11.27 10.22
CA PHE A 245 -0.93 -10.37 11.27
C PHE A 245 -1.95 -10.31 12.39
N LEU A 246 -1.48 -10.33 13.62
CA LEU A 246 -2.26 -9.99 14.80
C LEU A 246 -2.13 -8.49 15.04
N LEU A 247 -3.27 -7.82 15.21
CA LEU A 247 -3.38 -6.46 15.72
C LEU A 247 -3.95 -6.52 17.13
N VAL A 248 -3.25 -5.93 18.09
CA VAL A 248 -3.76 -5.75 19.46
C VAL A 248 -3.86 -4.26 19.72
N GLU A 249 -5.08 -3.77 19.92
CA GLU A 249 -5.32 -2.36 20.24
C GLU A 249 -4.68 -1.98 21.57
N LEU A 250 -4.09 -0.79 21.61
CA LEU A 250 -3.43 -0.24 22.77
C LEU A 250 -4.33 0.78 23.46
N ASP A 251 -4.26 0.78 24.79
CA ASP A 251 -4.79 1.83 25.63
C ASP A 251 -3.65 2.54 26.40
N ASN A 252 -3.99 3.30 27.43
CA ASN A 252 -3.05 4.06 28.26
C ASN A 252 -2.11 3.21 29.15
N ASN A 253 -2.10 1.88 29.02
CA ASN A 253 -1.23 0.95 29.74
C ASN A 253 -0.40 0.09 28.78
N VAL A 254 0.31 0.72 27.83
CA VAL A 254 1.02 0.05 26.73
C VAL A 254 1.99 -1.04 27.23
N LEU A 255 2.77 -0.75 28.27
CA LEU A 255 3.77 -1.71 28.78
C LEU A 255 3.12 -2.98 29.33
N ASP A 256 1.99 -2.85 30.03
CA ASP A 256 1.31 -3.99 30.64
C ASP A 256 0.61 -4.84 29.59
N ILE A 257 0.04 -4.21 28.55
CA ILE A 257 -0.48 -4.95 27.38
C ILE A 257 0.63 -5.76 26.71
N ILE A 258 1.80 -5.16 26.48
CA ILE A 258 2.95 -5.87 25.87
C ILE A 258 3.35 -7.05 26.74
N ARG A 259 3.49 -6.86 28.06
CA ARG A 259 3.83 -7.96 28.98
C ARG A 259 2.81 -9.08 28.93
N ASN A 260 1.52 -8.77 28.99
CA ASN A 260 0.45 -9.77 28.92
C ASN A 260 0.53 -10.60 27.63
N ILE A 261 0.74 -9.96 26.48
CA ILE A 261 0.89 -10.66 25.19
C ILE A 261 2.11 -11.59 25.21
N LEU A 262 3.25 -11.10 25.71
CA LEU A 262 4.49 -11.87 25.75
C LEU A 262 4.44 -13.02 26.77
N ASP A 263 3.73 -12.83 27.88
CA ASP A 263 3.48 -13.87 28.88
C ASP A 263 2.66 -15.01 28.27
N ILE A 264 1.57 -14.69 27.55
CA ILE A 264 0.78 -15.69 26.81
C ILE A 264 1.65 -16.43 25.79
N PHE A 265 2.49 -15.69 25.04
CA PHE A 265 3.41 -16.33 24.10
C PHE A 265 4.39 -17.29 24.80
N SER A 266 4.87 -16.92 25.98
CA SER A 266 5.83 -17.70 26.77
C SER A 266 5.26 -19.01 27.33
N GLU A 267 3.93 -19.11 27.46
CA GLU A 267 3.25 -20.36 27.81
C GLU A 267 3.45 -21.44 26.74
N TYR A 268 3.57 -21.02 25.48
CA TYR A 268 3.73 -21.90 24.33
C TYR A 268 5.19 -22.06 23.90
N TYR A 269 5.99 -21.00 23.95
CA TYR A 269 7.33 -20.98 23.40
C TYR A 269 8.36 -20.29 24.30
N GLN A 270 9.45 -21.00 24.59
CA GLN A 270 10.59 -20.43 25.32
C GLN A 270 11.70 -19.99 24.38
N ASN A 271 11.93 -18.67 24.32
CA ASN A 271 13.00 -18.14 23.51
C ASN A 271 14.39 -18.48 24.08
N SER A 272 15.24 -19.09 23.25
CA SER A 272 16.61 -19.46 23.62
C SER A 272 17.68 -18.54 23.01
N ARG A 273 17.29 -17.56 22.18
CA ARG A 273 18.22 -16.70 21.44
C ARG A 273 17.86 -15.22 21.58
N LEU A 274 18.82 -14.42 22.03
CA LEU A 274 18.69 -12.96 22.01
C LEU A 274 19.25 -12.42 20.68
N ASN A 275 18.42 -11.76 19.89
CA ASN A 275 18.88 -11.03 18.71
C ASN A 275 19.51 -9.70 19.15
N TYR A 276 20.83 -9.56 19.00
CA TYR A 276 21.56 -8.33 19.33
C TYR A 276 21.79 -7.46 18.09
N LEU A 277 20.85 -6.58 17.76
CA LEU A 277 21.15 -5.42 16.92
C LEU A 277 21.80 -4.34 17.77
N LYS A 278 23.14 -4.23 17.69
CA LYS A 278 23.91 -3.24 18.45
C LYS A 278 23.95 -1.90 17.72
N GLU A 279 22.98 -1.04 18.01
CA GLU A 279 22.97 0.36 17.58
C GLU A 279 24.17 1.08 18.22
N LYS A 280 25.12 1.56 17.41
CA LYS A 280 26.27 2.36 17.86
C LYS A 280 26.37 3.60 16.97
N LYS A 281 26.73 4.74 17.57
CA LYS A 281 27.00 5.99 16.83
C LYS A 281 27.89 5.73 15.60
N GLY A 282 27.43 6.17 14.44
CA GLY A 282 28.12 6.02 13.14
C GLY A 282 27.69 4.83 12.29
N ARG A 283 26.96 3.84 12.82
CA ARG A 283 26.47 2.68 12.03
C ARG A 283 25.15 3.01 11.33
N PHE A 284 25.03 2.64 10.06
CA PHE A 284 23.74 2.63 9.35
C PHE A 284 23.17 1.21 9.40
N ILE A 285 22.02 1.03 10.03
CA ILE A 285 21.36 -0.27 10.12
C ILE A 285 20.62 -0.47 8.80
N PHE A 286 21.11 -1.39 7.96
CA PHE A 286 20.52 -1.70 6.65
C PHE A 286 20.03 -3.14 6.59
N THR A 287 19.27 -3.54 7.60
CA THR A 287 18.67 -4.86 7.74
C THR A 287 17.29 -4.71 8.41
N GLY A 288 16.43 -5.73 8.30
CA GLY A 288 15.10 -5.71 8.92
C GLY A 288 14.23 -4.53 8.46
N LEU A 289 13.43 -3.96 9.38
CA LEU A 289 12.49 -2.89 9.04
C LEU A 289 13.17 -1.60 8.57
N TYR A 290 14.36 -1.27 9.07
CA TYR A 290 15.11 -0.08 8.62
C TYR A 290 15.32 -0.10 7.09
N LYS A 291 15.77 -1.24 6.57
CA LYS A 291 15.93 -1.44 5.13
C LYS A 291 14.58 -1.43 4.42
N GLN A 292 13.55 -2.05 4.98
CA GLN A 292 12.22 -2.12 4.36
C GLN A 292 11.56 -0.75 4.24
N ILE A 293 11.64 0.08 5.27
CA ILE A 293 11.20 1.48 5.23
C ILE A 293 11.95 2.20 4.12
N PHE A 294 13.27 2.09 4.10
CA PHE A 294 14.09 2.76 3.08
C PHE A 294 13.71 2.28 1.66
N ASP A 295 13.62 0.96 1.45
CA ASP A 295 13.18 0.34 0.21
C ASP A 295 11.79 0.85 -0.18
N LEU A 296 10.86 0.95 0.76
CA LEU A 296 9.48 1.40 0.52
C LEU A 296 9.42 2.87 0.10
N TYR A 297 10.18 3.76 0.72
CA TYR A 297 10.28 5.14 0.25
C TYR A 297 11.02 5.23 -1.10
N MET A 298 11.96 4.33 -1.38
CA MET A 298 12.64 4.25 -2.67
C MET A 298 11.82 3.61 -3.79
N LEU A 299 10.83 2.76 -3.47
CA LEU A 299 9.98 2.06 -4.43
C LEU A 299 9.32 3.06 -5.38
N ARG A 300 9.48 2.82 -6.67
CA ARG A 300 8.81 3.59 -7.73
C ARG A 300 7.40 3.03 -7.95
N LYS A 301 6.53 3.15 -6.95
CA LYS A 301 5.14 2.70 -7.01
C LYS A 301 4.25 3.71 -6.29
N GLY A 302 3.06 3.95 -6.81
CA GLY A 302 2.09 4.84 -6.18
C GLY A 302 2.57 6.28 -5.98
N ILE A 303 3.37 6.83 -6.91
CA ILE A 303 3.87 8.20 -6.84
C ILE A 303 2.82 9.16 -7.41
N LYS A 304 2.35 10.10 -6.58
CA LYS A 304 1.53 11.23 -7.05
C LYS A 304 2.46 12.25 -7.70
N SER A 305 2.22 12.58 -8.96
CA SER A 305 3.13 13.42 -9.74
C SER A 305 2.36 14.50 -10.49
N THR A 306 2.98 15.66 -10.66
CA THR A 306 2.48 16.69 -11.57
C THR A 306 2.70 16.26 -13.02
N VAL A 307 1.83 16.70 -13.93
CA VAL A 307 2.02 16.50 -15.37
C VAL A 307 2.60 17.76 -15.95
N VAL A 308 3.85 17.70 -16.41
CA VAL A 308 4.55 18.85 -17.00
C VAL A 308 4.59 18.69 -18.52
N VAL A 309 3.91 19.61 -19.21
CA VAL A 309 3.96 19.78 -20.66
C VAL A 309 5.16 20.64 -21.02
N ASP A 310 6.21 20.04 -21.56
CA ASP A 310 7.42 20.74 -21.99
C ASP A 310 7.44 20.84 -23.52
N VAL A 311 6.97 21.99 -24.02
CA VAL A 311 6.93 22.25 -25.46
C VAL A 311 8.31 22.56 -26.05
N TYR A 312 9.24 23.09 -25.25
CA TYR A 312 10.60 23.42 -25.69
C TYR A 312 11.44 22.17 -25.96
N ARG A 313 11.21 21.11 -25.18
CA ARG A 313 11.87 19.80 -25.35
C ARG A 313 10.99 18.78 -26.06
N GLU A 314 9.77 19.17 -26.43
CA GLU A 314 8.73 18.33 -27.01
C GLU A 314 8.42 17.07 -26.18
N THR A 315 8.33 17.20 -24.85
CA THR A 315 8.09 16.07 -23.94
C THR A 315 6.90 16.29 -23.01
N ILE A 316 6.39 15.19 -22.48
CA ILE A 316 5.45 15.20 -21.35
C ILE A 316 6.09 14.34 -20.27
N ARG A 317 6.26 14.92 -19.09
CA ARG A 317 6.99 14.30 -17.97
C ARG A 317 6.19 14.35 -16.69
N PHE A 318 6.48 13.39 -15.83
CA PHE A 318 5.98 13.23 -14.46
C PHE A 318 7.21 13.37 -13.55
N PRO A 319 7.56 14.60 -13.13
CA PRO A 319 8.85 14.88 -12.50
C PRO A 319 9.10 14.06 -11.25
N GLU A 320 8.11 13.99 -10.36
CA GLU A 320 8.19 13.27 -9.09
C GLU A 320 8.30 11.75 -9.29
N ALA A 321 7.72 11.23 -10.38
CA ALA A 321 7.85 9.83 -10.76
C ALA A 321 9.13 9.52 -11.57
N GLU A 322 9.89 10.54 -11.96
CA GLU A 322 11.00 10.46 -12.92
C GLU A 322 10.61 9.76 -14.24
N ILE A 323 9.38 9.94 -14.69
CA ILE A 323 8.87 9.33 -15.92
C ILE A 323 8.80 10.37 -17.03
N LYS A 324 9.29 9.99 -18.19
CA LYS A 324 8.99 10.66 -19.46
C LYS A 324 8.05 9.78 -20.27
N LEU A 325 6.98 10.38 -20.79
CA LEU A 325 6.02 9.65 -21.60
C LEU A 325 6.60 9.42 -23.00
N GLU A 326 7.11 8.20 -23.21
CA GLU A 326 7.74 7.78 -24.46
C GLU A 326 6.71 7.24 -25.48
N LYS A 327 7.15 7.07 -26.73
CA LYS A 327 6.35 6.47 -27.83
C LYS A 327 5.08 7.23 -28.22
N LEU A 328 4.94 8.49 -27.79
CA LEU A 328 3.95 9.41 -28.34
C LEU A 328 4.58 10.30 -29.41
N HIS A 329 3.89 10.45 -30.53
CA HIS A 329 4.25 11.45 -31.53
C HIS A 329 3.67 12.82 -31.14
N ARG A 330 4.07 13.87 -31.85
CA ARG A 330 3.66 15.26 -31.56
C ARG A 330 2.14 15.46 -31.58
N ARG A 331 1.42 14.66 -32.39
CA ARG A 331 -0.05 14.69 -32.46
C ARG A 331 -0.70 14.19 -31.16
N GLU A 332 -0.22 13.08 -30.60
CA GLU A 332 -0.75 12.55 -29.34
C GLU A 332 -0.35 13.43 -28.15
N LYS A 333 0.88 13.96 -28.14
CA LYS A 333 1.33 14.92 -27.11
C LYS A 333 0.45 16.16 -27.07
N ALA A 334 0.18 16.75 -28.24
CA ALA A 334 -0.69 17.92 -28.35
C ALA A 334 -2.13 17.62 -27.93
N LEU A 335 -2.65 16.44 -28.27
CA LEU A 335 -4.00 16.03 -27.87
C LEU A 335 -4.11 15.84 -26.35
N TYR A 336 -3.09 15.23 -25.72
CA TYR A 336 -3.10 15.07 -24.27
C TYR A 336 -3.01 16.42 -23.55
N ALA A 337 -2.11 17.32 -24.00
CA ALA A 337 -2.01 18.68 -23.45
C ALA A 337 -3.31 19.48 -23.60
N LEU A 338 -4.04 19.32 -24.71
CA LEU A 338 -5.37 19.90 -24.89
C LEU A 338 -6.37 19.39 -23.84
N PHE A 339 -6.40 18.08 -23.58
CA PHE A 339 -7.28 17.53 -22.54
C PHE A 339 -6.92 18.03 -21.13
N LEU A 340 -5.62 18.16 -20.82
CA LEU A 340 -5.17 18.74 -19.54
C LEU A 340 -5.67 20.19 -19.37
N LEU A 341 -5.66 20.98 -20.45
CA LEU A 341 -6.15 22.35 -20.46
C LEU A 341 -7.67 22.43 -20.30
N GLU A 342 -8.42 21.62 -21.04
CA GLU A 342 -9.89 21.63 -21.06
C GLU A 342 -10.54 20.93 -19.86
N THR A 343 -9.76 20.20 -19.06
CA THR A 343 -10.27 19.52 -17.86
C THR A 343 -10.87 20.50 -16.86
N ARG A 344 -10.29 21.71 -16.71
CA ARG A 344 -10.85 22.78 -15.85
C ARG A 344 -12.26 23.21 -16.27
N SER A 345 -12.57 23.09 -17.57
CA SER A 345 -13.86 23.46 -18.17
C SER A 345 -14.86 22.29 -18.23
N GLY A 346 -14.56 21.15 -17.58
CA GLY A 346 -15.40 19.96 -17.59
C GLY A 346 -15.15 19.00 -18.76
N GLY A 347 -14.06 19.21 -19.52
CA GLY A 347 -13.62 18.35 -20.61
C GLY A 347 -14.28 18.63 -21.97
N ILE A 348 -13.98 17.78 -22.96
CA ILE A 348 -14.40 17.99 -24.35
C ILE A 348 -15.49 16.98 -24.73
N ASN A 349 -16.62 17.48 -25.23
CA ASN A 349 -17.69 16.64 -25.74
C ASN A 349 -17.67 16.58 -27.28
N PHE A 350 -17.45 15.40 -27.84
CA PHE A 350 -17.47 15.13 -29.29
C PHE A 350 -18.79 14.53 -29.79
N SER A 351 -19.80 14.36 -28.93
CA SER A 351 -21.10 13.86 -29.33
C SER A 351 -21.87 14.93 -30.11
N LYS A 352 -22.26 14.57 -31.33
CA LYS A 352 -23.08 15.42 -32.20
C LYS A 352 -24.51 15.48 -31.63
N PRO A 353 -25.11 16.67 -31.48
CA PRO A 353 -26.48 16.82 -31.00
C PRO A 353 -27.51 16.58 -32.11
N ASP A 354 -28.73 16.22 -31.73
CA ASP A 354 -29.82 15.90 -32.65
C ASP A 354 -30.61 17.12 -33.14
N THR A 355 -30.51 18.26 -32.45
CA THR A 355 -31.30 19.47 -32.78
C THR A 355 -30.50 20.53 -33.55
N PRO A 356 -31.08 21.25 -34.54
CA PRO A 356 -30.38 22.24 -35.36
C PRO A 356 -29.74 23.39 -34.56
N ARG A 357 -30.42 23.89 -33.52
CA ARG A 357 -29.90 24.99 -32.67
C ARG A 357 -28.71 24.54 -31.81
N GLN A 358 -28.67 23.27 -31.41
CA GLN A 358 -27.53 22.71 -30.70
C GLN A 358 -26.39 22.37 -31.66
N LEU A 359 -26.69 22.06 -32.92
CA LEU A 359 -25.70 21.76 -33.95
C LEU A 359 -24.78 22.96 -34.22
N GLU A 360 -25.34 24.16 -34.37
CA GLU A 360 -24.53 25.38 -34.58
C GLU A 360 -23.58 25.65 -33.39
N LYS A 361 -24.09 25.50 -32.16
CA LYS A 361 -23.27 25.64 -30.93
C LYS A 361 -22.20 24.55 -30.86
N TYR A 362 -22.51 23.33 -31.27
CA TYR A 362 -21.58 22.21 -31.36
C TYR A 362 -20.46 22.50 -32.37
N GLU A 363 -20.79 22.95 -33.58
CA GLU A 363 -19.82 23.24 -34.63
C GLU A 363 -18.86 24.37 -34.24
N ARG A 364 -19.38 25.44 -33.62
CA ARG A 364 -18.53 26.52 -33.06
C ARG A 364 -17.58 25.98 -31.99
N ARG A 365 -18.08 25.18 -31.04
CA ARG A 365 -17.26 24.57 -29.99
C ARG A 365 -16.18 23.64 -30.56
N ILE A 366 -16.53 22.75 -31.48
CA ILE A 366 -15.58 21.82 -32.09
C ILE A 366 -14.54 22.56 -32.94
N SER A 367 -14.93 23.64 -33.61
CA SER A 367 -14.00 24.51 -34.33
C SER A 367 -13.00 25.18 -33.39
N ALA A 368 -13.47 25.71 -32.25
CA ALA A 368 -12.60 26.27 -31.21
C ALA A 368 -11.63 25.21 -30.65
N VAL A 369 -12.13 24.01 -30.32
CA VAL A 369 -11.32 22.87 -29.87
C VAL A 369 -10.26 22.48 -30.91
N GLN A 370 -10.61 22.45 -32.20
CA GLN A 370 -9.68 22.16 -33.28
C GLN A 370 -8.61 23.26 -33.41
N GLU A 371 -8.97 24.52 -33.21
CA GLU A 371 -8.02 25.63 -33.27
C GLU A 371 -7.04 25.61 -32.09
N LYS A 372 -7.54 25.37 -30.87
CA LYS A 372 -6.69 25.12 -29.69
C LYS A 372 -5.71 23.97 -29.95
N TYR A 373 -6.21 22.86 -30.49
CA TYR A 373 -5.37 21.72 -30.85
C TYR A 373 -4.27 22.09 -31.85
N LYS A 374 -4.59 22.84 -32.91
CA LYS A 374 -3.59 23.31 -33.90
C LYS A 374 -2.51 24.18 -33.27
N MET A 375 -2.90 25.10 -32.37
CA MET A 375 -1.95 25.94 -31.64
C MET A 375 -1.00 25.10 -30.80
N ILE A 376 -1.52 24.15 -30.02
CA ILE A 376 -0.70 23.25 -29.20
C ILE A 376 0.16 22.33 -30.09
N TYR A 377 -0.39 21.81 -31.19
CA TYR A 377 0.34 21.00 -32.16
C TYR A 377 1.54 21.73 -32.74
N LYS A 378 1.38 23.03 -33.04
CA LYS A 378 2.47 23.92 -33.47
C LYS A 378 3.58 24.01 -32.43
N LYS A 379 3.22 24.08 -31.15
CA LYS A 379 4.17 24.18 -30.04
C LYS A 379 5.06 22.94 -29.92
N PHE A 380 4.55 21.76 -30.28
CA PHE A 380 5.33 20.54 -30.40
C PHE A 380 6.01 20.39 -31.78
N GLY A 381 6.34 21.50 -32.44
CA GLY A 381 7.03 21.52 -33.73
C GLY A 381 6.18 21.06 -34.92
N GLY A 382 4.85 20.99 -34.79
CA GLY A 382 3.93 20.60 -35.86
C GLY A 382 3.56 21.74 -36.82
N ASP A 383 3.16 21.39 -38.04
CA ASP A 383 2.53 22.34 -38.98
C ASP A 383 1.01 22.42 -38.71
N PRO A 384 0.46 23.59 -38.32
CA PRO A 384 -0.98 23.76 -38.06
C PRO A 384 -1.89 23.32 -39.21
N GLN A 385 -1.45 23.42 -40.47
CA GLN A 385 -2.25 23.02 -41.63
C GLN A 385 -2.34 21.49 -41.79
N LYS A 386 -1.36 20.76 -41.23
CA LYS A 386 -1.30 19.29 -41.25
C LYS A 386 -1.77 18.68 -39.93
N ALA A 387 -2.34 19.49 -39.03
CA ALA A 387 -2.84 18.99 -37.76
C ALA A 387 -4.03 18.03 -38.00
N PRO A 388 -4.04 16.85 -37.38
CA PRO A 388 -5.16 15.91 -37.46
C PRO A 388 -6.51 16.55 -37.12
N ASN A 389 -7.56 16.18 -37.85
CA ASN A 389 -8.91 16.66 -37.58
C ASN A 389 -9.55 15.86 -36.44
N LEU A 390 -9.70 16.50 -35.28
CA LEU A 390 -10.27 15.87 -34.08
C LEU A 390 -11.76 15.60 -34.19
N ALA A 391 -12.48 16.25 -35.11
CA ALA A 391 -13.91 15.99 -35.34
C ALA A 391 -14.17 14.57 -35.85
N ILE A 392 -13.18 13.95 -36.50
CA ILE A 392 -13.26 12.61 -37.10
C ILE A 392 -12.91 11.54 -36.04
N PRO A 393 -13.86 10.67 -35.63
CA PRO A 393 -13.63 9.63 -34.62
C PRO A 393 -12.46 8.69 -34.97
N GLU A 394 -12.34 8.30 -36.23
CA GLU A 394 -11.33 7.37 -36.75
C GLU A 394 -9.90 7.92 -36.61
N ILE A 395 -9.77 9.25 -36.47
CA ILE A 395 -8.50 9.92 -36.24
C ILE A 395 -8.24 10.07 -34.74
N ARG A 396 -9.21 10.60 -33.98
CA ARG A 396 -9.00 10.91 -32.55
C ARG A 396 -8.96 9.66 -31.65
N LEU A 397 -9.77 8.64 -31.93
CA LEU A 397 -9.89 7.48 -31.05
C LEU A 397 -8.60 6.65 -30.99
N PRO A 398 -7.89 6.39 -32.10
CA PRO A 398 -6.57 5.74 -32.04
C PRO A 398 -5.53 6.54 -31.25
N MET A 399 -5.54 7.88 -31.38
CA MET A 399 -4.64 8.75 -30.61
C MET A 399 -4.93 8.66 -29.11
N ILE A 400 -6.21 8.75 -28.72
CA ILE A 400 -6.62 8.56 -27.31
C ILE A 400 -6.19 7.19 -26.83
N ALA A 401 -6.48 6.11 -27.58
CA ALA A 401 -6.13 4.74 -27.20
C ALA A 401 -4.61 4.58 -26.98
N LEU A 402 -3.78 5.18 -27.84
CA LEU A 402 -2.32 5.16 -27.68
C LEU A 402 -1.86 5.90 -26.42
N ILE A 403 -2.42 7.09 -26.15
CA ILE A 403 -2.16 7.85 -24.92
C ILE A 403 -2.53 7.01 -23.69
N LYS A 404 -3.74 6.42 -23.67
CA LYS A 404 -4.18 5.53 -22.60
C LYS A 404 -3.21 4.38 -22.38
N LYS A 405 -2.76 3.73 -23.46
CA LYS A 405 -1.82 2.62 -23.40
C LYS A 405 -0.48 3.04 -22.78
N GLN A 406 0.09 4.16 -23.18
CA GLN A 406 1.36 4.62 -22.62
C GLN A 406 1.23 5.05 -21.15
N LEU A 407 0.12 5.69 -20.78
CA LEU A 407 -0.17 6.03 -19.38
C LEU A 407 -0.35 4.77 -18.53
N LYS A 408 -1.08 3.76 -19.00
CA LYS A 408 -1.23 2.47 -18.30
C LYS A 408 0.10 1.75 -18.07
N ASN A 409 1.05 1.88 -19.00
CA ASN A 409 2.41 1.34 -18.79
C ASN A 409 3.17 2.05 -17.66
N CYS A 410 2.69 3.21 -17.22
CA CYS A 410 3.21 3.93 -16.04
C CYS A 410 2.43 3.55 -14.77
N GLY A 411 1.45 2.63 -14.84
CA GLY A 411 0.54 2.29 -13.75
C GLY A 411 1.21 1.63 -12.55
N ASP A 412 2.32 0.94 -12.76
CA ASP A 412 3.12 0.38 -11.67
C ASP A 412 3.87 1.46 -10.89
N VAL A 413 3.93 2.69 -11.40
CA VAL A 413 4.69 3.80 -10.81
C VAL A 413 3.79 4.94 -10.32
N LEU A 414 2.79 5.36 -11.09
CA LEU A 414 1.91 6.49 -10.73
C LEU A 414 0.81 6.07 -9.76
N PHE A 415 0.53 6.93 -8.77
CA PHE A 415 -0.61 6.78 -7.85
C PHE A 415 -1.93 6.92 -8.61
N HIS A 416 -2.82 5.94 -8.54
CA HIS A 416 -4.10 5.95 -9.28
C HIS A 416 -3.96 6.41 -10.73
N VAL A 417 -3.23 5.63 -11.54
CA VAL A 417 -2.97 5.95 -12.96
C VAL A 417 -4.22 6.32 -13.77
N ASP A 418 -5.37 5.78 -13.39
CA ASP A 418 -6.66 6.07 -14.01
C ASP A 418 -7.03 7.56 -13.94
N ASP A 419 -6.57 8.30 -12.94
CA ASP A 419 -6.77 9.75 -12.83
C ASP A 419 -6.01 10.52 -13.91
N TYR A 420 -4.87 10.00 -14.37
CA TYR A 420 -4.06 10.63 -15.43
C TYR A 420 -4.56 10.29 -16.83
N ILE A 421 -5.44 9.29 -16.96
CA ILE A 421 -5.95 8.79 -18.22
C ILE A 421 -7.13 9.64 -18.70
N ILE A 422 -7.24 9.82 -20.03
CA ILE A 422 -8.39 10.49 -20.64
C ILE A 422 -9.63 9.59 -20.50
N GLN A 423 -10.59 9.97 -19.67
CA GLN A 423 -11.82 9.20 -19.45
C GLN A 423 -13.05 9.94 -19.94
N ARG A 424 -14.08 9.19 -20.33
CA ARG A 424 -15.38 9.75 -20.69
C ARG A 424 -16.25 9.77 -19.43
N ASN A 425 -16.65 10.94 -18.96
CA ASN A 425 -17.51 11.08 -17.79
C ASN A 425 -18.98 10.75 -18.12
N ILE A 426 -19.84 10.76 -17.10
CA ILE A 426 -21.28 10.46 -17.21
C ILE A 426 -22.03 11.43 -18.16
N PHE A 427 -21.49 12.63 -18.38
CA PHE A 427 -22.05 13.64 -19.30
C PHE A 427 -21.53 13.47 -20.74
N GLY A 428 -20.71 12.44 -20.98
CA GLY A 428 -20.15 12.13 -22.28
C GLY A 428 -18.92 12.97 -22.67
N ASN A 429 -18.37 13.77 -21.76
CA ASN A 429 -17.18 14.59 -21.98
C ASN A 429 -15.91 13.77 -21.72
N TYR A 430 -14.89 13.98 -22.53
CA TYR A 430 -13.56 13.44 -22.32
C TYR A 430 -12.74 14.40 -21.46
N CYS A 431 -12.26 13.94 -20.30
CA CYS A 431 -11.47 14.72 -19.34
C CYS A 431 -10.35 13.87 -18.73
N VAL A 432 -9.39 14.52 -18.09
CA VAL A 432 -8.40 13.86 -17.22
C VAL A 432 -8.86 14.05 -15.77
N GLY A 433 -8.70 13.04 -14.91
CA GLY A 433 -9.20 13.05 -13.53
C GLY A 433 -8.32 13.81 -12.52
N ILE A 434 -7.10 14.18 -12.89
CA ILE A 434 -6.20 14.91 -11.99
C ILE A 434 -6.68 16.34 -11.73
N HIS A 435 -6.46 16.83 -10.51
CA HIS A 435 -6.81 18.19 -10.12
C HIS A 435 -5.99 19.22 -10.93
N PRO A 436 -6.57 20.35 -11.38
CA PRO A 436 -5.88 21.33 -12.24
C PRO A 436 -4.57 21.90 -11.67
N SER A 437 -4.39 21.88 -10.35
CA SER A 437 -3.13 22.28 -9.71
C SER A 437 -1.94 21.37 -10.06
N PHE A 438 -2.19 20.16 -10.56
CA PHE A 438 -1.19 19.20 -11.01
C PHE A 438 -0.89 19.31 -12.52
N CYS A 439 -1.60 20.17 -13.25
CA CYS A 439 -1.36 20.38 -14.67
C CYS A 439 -0.42 21.57 -14.89
N CYS A 440 0.81 21.30 -15.32
CA CYS A 440 1.88 22.29 -15.42
C CYS A 440 2.50 22.35 -16.83
N CYS A 441 3.23 23.42 -17.11
CA CYS A 441 4.07 23.57 -18.30
C CYS A 441 5.48 24.05 -17.93
N SER A 442 6.46 23.71 -18.77
CA SER A 442 7.84 24.17 -18.61
C SER A 442 8.05 25.53 -19.28
N GLY A 443 8.86 26.39 -18.65
CA GLY A 443 9.50 27.53 -19.29
C GLY A 443 10.65 27.13 -20.20
N ALA A 444 11.40 28.13 -20.69
CA ALA A 444 12.57 27.90 -21.54
C ALA A 444 13.65 27.08 -20.79
N ASP A 445 13.85 27.36 -19.51
CA ASP A 445 14.60 26.50 -18.61
C ASP A 445 13.76 25.28 -18.17
N ALA A 446 14.39 24.12 -18.07
CA ALA A 446 13.76 22.88 -17.62
C ALA A 446 13.31 22.93 -16.16
N ASN A 447 13.92 23.81 -15.37
CA ASN A 447 13.64 23.96 -13.94
C ASN A 447 12.51 24.96 -13.67
N GLU A 448 12.13 25.76 -14.66
CA GLU A 448 11.00 26.66 -14.56
C GLU A 448 9.70 25.91 -14.86
N ILE A 449 8.92 25.62 -13.83
CA ILE A 449 7.64 24.92 -13.95
C ILE A 449 6.53 25.84 -13.44
N TYR A 450 5.54 26.09 -14.30
CA TYR A 450 4.38 26.93 -14.01
C TYR A 450 3.11 26.10 -14.15
N LYS A 451 2.06 26.41 -13.38
CA LYS A 451 0.74 25.81 -13.63
C LYS A 451 0.24 26.26 -15.00
N LEU A 452 -0.44 25.38 -15.72
CA LEU A 452 -1.08 25.74 -17.00
C LEU A 452 -2.05 26.92 -16.82
N SER A 453 -2.68 27.03 -15.65
CA SER A 453 -3.57 28.14 -15.30
C SER A 453 -2.87 29.48 -15.14
N ASP A 454 -1.57 29.49 -14.89
CA ASP A 454 -0.82 30.69 -14.51
C ASP A 454 0.07 31.18 -15.67
N SER A 455 0.22 30.37 -16.72
CA SER A 455 0.93 30.75 -17.94
C SER A 455 0.03 31.56 -18.87
N GLU A 456 0.41 32.82 -19.12
CA GLU A 456 -0.30 33.71 -20.07
C GLU A 456 -0.51 33.06 -21.44
N GLU A 457 0.47 32.27 -21.89
CA GLU A 457 0.44 31.65 -23.19
C GLU A 457 -0.62 30.54 -23.28
N TRP A 458 -0.71 29.70 -22.24
CA TRP A 458 -1.72 28.65 -22.17
C TRP A 458 -3.11 29.22 -21.87
N GLN A 459 -3.20 30.32 -21.12
CA GLN A 459 -4.46 31.07 -20.95
C GLN A 459 -5.01 31.62 -22.27
N LYS A 460 -4.14 32.19 -23.13
CA LYS A 460 -4.54 32.66 -24.47
C LYS A 460 -5.12 31.53 -25.33
N ILE A 461 -4.54 30.33 -25.24
CA ILE A 461 -5.08 29.15 -25.92
C ILE A 461 -6.42 28.74 -25.29
N ALA A 462 -6.53 28.71 -23.96
CA ALA A 462 -7.75 28.30 -23.27
C ALA A 462 -8.94 29.24 -23.53
N ALA A 463 -8.69 30.53 -23.78
CA ALA A 463 -9.71 31.57 -23.95
C ALA A 463 -10.43 31.55 -25.33
N LEU A 464 -9.91 30.80 -26.31
CA LEU A 464 -10.58 30.55 -27.59
C LEU A 464 -11.85 29.70 -27.42
#